data_AF-A0A1B0CDV6-F1
#
_entry.id   AF-A0A1B0CDV6-F1
#
_cell.length_a   1.000
_cell.length_b   1.000
_cell.length_c   1.000
_cell.angle_alpha   90.00
_cell.angle_beta   90.00
_cell.angle_gamma   90.00
#
_symmetry.space_group_name_H-M   'P 1'
#
loop_
_entity.id
_entity.type
_entity.pdbx_description
1 polymer ?
#
loop_
_entity_poly.entity_id
_entity_poly.type
_entity_poly.pdbx_seq_one_letter_code
_entity_poly.pdbx_strand_id
1 'polypeptide(L)'
;AYRSAHTYDFNVFTFFLTLFTIISVHGAGNVVNTYFDFIKGIDNRKSDDRTLVDHILTKDEVVSLGAVLYLAGCVGFILLAMLSPARMEHLAMVYFGGLSSSFLYTGGIGLKYIALGDVLILIIFGPISVLFAYMAQTGYFEWTTIYYAIPLALNTEAILHSNNTRDTESDKKVGIVTLAIIIGRTASQVLYALLLFTPYSMLSCWPYRVVSLGAVLYLAGCVGFILLAMLSPARMEHLAMVYFGGLSSSFLYTGGIGLKYIALGDALILIIFGPISVLFAYMAQTGYFEWTTIYYAIPLALNTEAILHSNNTRDTESDKKVGIVTLAIIIGRTASQVLYALLLFTPYSMFVVLAVKYSVWYLLPLVTLPHAFRIEKEFRNPATMYSVPRQTAKLNLFFGLLYVLTIFCTPHLPFISRK
;
A
#
# COMPACT_ATOMS: atom_id res chain seq x y z
N ALA A 1 3.86 -17.59 16.39
CA ALA A 1 4.73 -18.73 16.72
C ALA A 1 6.07 -18.26 17.28
N TYR A 2 7.01 -17.74 16.47
CA TYR A 2 8.40 -17.43 16.90
C TYR A 2 8.58 -16.45 18.08
N ARG A 3 7.58 -15.60 18.37
CA ARG A 3 7.61 -14.66 19.51
C ARG A 3 6.64 -15.04 20.65
N SER A 4 6.09 -16.25 20.61
CA SER A 4 5.25 -16.75 21.71
C SER A 4 6.14 -17.05 22.91
N ALA A 5 5.64 -16.83 24.13
CA ALA A 5 6.38 -17.05 25.37
C ALA A 5 6.76 -18.54 25.61
N HIS A 6 6.18 -19.46 24.82
CA HIS A 6 6.51 -20.86 24.82
C HIS A 6 7.74 -21.12 23.94
N THR A 7 8.82 -21.55 24.59
CA THR A 7 10.16 -21.87 24.08
C THR A 7 10.16 -23.01 23.04
N TYR A 8 9.69 -22.74 21.82
CA TYR A 8 10.00 -23.55 20.65
C TYR A 8 10.59 -22.67 19.56
N ASP A 9 11.80 -23.03 19.13
CA ASP A 9 12.44 -22.40 17.99
C ASP A 9 11.60 -22.59 16.73
N PHE A 10 11.58 -21.58 15.87
CA PHE A 10 10.88 -21.64 14.61
C PHE A 10 11.52 -22.70 13.70
N ASN A 11 10.80 -23.80 13.47
CA ASN A 11 11.22 -24.87 12.58
C ASN A 11 10.83 -24.54 11.13
N VAL A 12 11.84 -24.23 10.33
CA VAL A 12 11.71 -23.87 8.91
C VAL A 12 11.11 -25.00 8.07
N PHE A 13 11.41 -26.26 8.39
CA PHE A 13 10.85 -27.42 7.66
C PHE A 13 9.35 -27.55 7.91
N THR A 14 8.92 -27.45 9.18
CA THR A 14 7.50 -27.45 9.54
C THR A 14 6.75 -26.31 8.86
N PHE A 15 7.36 -25.12 8.75
CA PHE A 15 6.78 -23.98 8.04
C PHE A 15 6.54 -24.27 6.56
N PHE A 16 7.55 -24.72 5.81
CA PHE A 16 7.40 -25.01 4.38
C PHE A 16 6.46 -26.17 4.11
N LEU A 17 6.46 -27.17 4.99
CA LEU A 17 5.53 -28.29 4.87
C LEU A 17 4.09 -27.88 5.17
N THR A 18 3.88 -27.01 6.17
CA THR A 18 2.57 -26.40 6.46
C THR A 18 2.06 -25.63 5.25
N LEU A 19 2.93 -24.83 4.62
CA LEU A 19 2.61 -24.08 3.42
C LEU A 19 2.21 -25.01 2.26
N PHE A 20 3.01 -26.06 2.01
CA PHE A 20 2.72 -27.07 0.99
C PHE A 20 1.36 -27.74 1.21
N THR A 21 1.05 -28.16 2.44
CA THR A 21 -0.23 -28.78 2.79
C THR A 21 -1.40 -27.84 2.54
N ILE A 22 -1.32 -26.59 3.03
CA ILE A 22 -2.40 -25.61 2.88
C ILE A 22 -2.62 -25.26 1.41
N ILE A 23 -1.55 -24.98 0.66
CA ILE A 23 -1.64 -24.62 -0.77
C ILE A 23 -2.25 -25.78 -1.57
N SER A 24 -1.86 -27.02 -1.27
CA SER A 24 -2.39 -28.20 -1.97
C SER A 24 -3.90 -28.36 -1.73
N VAL A 25 -4.36 -28.28 -0.48
CA VAL A 25 -5.80 -28.39 -0.16
C VAL A 25 -6.60 -27.20 -0.71
N HIS A 26 -6.06 -25.99 -0.63
CA HIS A 26 -6.69 -24.80 -1.18
C HIS A 26 -6.81 -24.87 -2.71
N GLY A 27 -5.74 -25.29 -3.39
CA GLY A 27 -5.75 -25.55 -4.82
C GLY A 27 -6.78 -26.61 -5.21
N ALA A 28 -6.86 -27.72 -4.44
CA ALA A 28 -7.86 -28.75 -4.67
C ALA A 28 -9.29 -28.20 -4.58
N GLY A 29 -9.60 -27.40 -3.55
CA GLY A 29 -10.90 -26.75 -3.39
C GLY A 29 -11.26 -25.84 -4.57
N ASN A 30 -10.30 -25.06 -5.09
CA ASN A 30 -10.54 -24.21 -6.27
C ASN A 30 -10.85 -25.03 -7.52
N VAL A 31 -10.10 -26.11 -7.76
CA VAL A 31 -10.32 -27.02 -8.90
C VAL A 31 -11.67 -27.74 -8.78
N VAL A 32 -12.07 -28.12 -7.56
CA VAL A 32 -13.39 -28.68 -7.28
C VAL A 32 -14.50 -27.65 -7.55
N ASN A 33 -14.31 -26.38 -7.15
CA ASN A 33 -15.23 -25.29 -7.49
C ASN A 33 -15.41 -25.16 -9.00
N THR A 34 -14.32 -25.08 -9.78
CA THR A 34 -14.36 -25.03 -11.25
C THR A 34 -15.18 -26.19 -11.85
N TYR A 35 -14.98 -27.41 -11.35
CA TYR A 35 -15.70 -28.58 -11.85
C TYR A 35 -17.21 -28.51 -11.57
N PHE A 36 -17.60 -28.24 -10.32
CA PHE A 36 -19.01 -28.24 -9.92
C PHE A 36 -19.78 -27.03 -10.48
N ASP A 37 -19.16 -25.85 -10.55
CA ASP A 37 -19.77 -24.67 -11.16
C ASP A 37 -20.03 -24.87 -12.66
N PHE A 38 -19.08 -25.53 -13.37
CA PHE A 38 -19.28 -25.90 -14.77
C PHE A 38 -20.41 -26.93 -14.95
N ILE A 39 -20.45 -27.99 -14.15
CA ILE A 39 -21.49 -29.04 -14.27
C ILE A 39 -22.88 -28.49 -13.95
N LYS A 40 -22.99 -27.57 -12.99
CA LYS A 40 -24.26 -26.92 -12.64
C LYS A 40 -24.66 -25.82 -13.63
N GLY A 41 -23.85 -25.54 -14.66
CA GLY A 41 -24.13 -24.53 -15.68
C GLY A 41 -24.06 -23.09 -15.15
N ILE A 42 -23.32 -22.88 -14.06
CA ILE A 42 -23.11 -21.57 -13.44
C ILE A 42 -22.06 -20.81 -14.25
N ASP A 43 -20.94 -21.48 -14.55
CA ASP A 43 -19.87 -20.91 -15.35
C ASP A 43 -20.26 -20.81 -16.83
N ASN A 44 -20.09 -19.62 -17.38
CA ASN A 44 -20.40 -19.29 -18.76
C ASN A 44 -19.32 -18.36 -19.33
N ARG A 45 -19.44 -17.95 -20.60
CA ARG A 45 -18.43 -17.12 -21.27
C ARG A 45 -18.18 -15.74 -20.63
N LYS A 46 -19.07 -15.29 -19.74
CA LYS A 46 -18.95 -14.03 -18.99
C LYS A 46 -18.44 -14.24 -17.55
N SER A 47 -18.25 -15.48 -17.12
CA SER A 47 -17.71 -15.81 -15.79
C SER A 47 -16.22 -15.49 -15.71
N ASP A 48 -15.73 -15.27 -14.48
CA ASP A 48 -14.31 -15.04 -14.21
C ASP A 48 -13.48 -16.33 -14.40
N ASP A 49 -14.00 -17.48 -13.94
CA ASP A 49 -13.41 -18.78 -14.25
C ASP A 49 -13.98 -19.33 -15.57
N ARG A 50 -13.09 -19.56 -16.52
CA ARG A 50 -13.43 -20.06 -17.87
C ARG A 50 -12.65 -21.32 -18.22
N THR A 51 -11.98 -21.94 -17.26
CA THR A 51 -11.05 -23.05 -17.49
C THR A 51 -11.68 -24.19 -18.28
N LEU A 52 -12.88 -24.61 -17.87
CA LEU A 52 -13.66 -25.64 -18.56
C LEU A 52 -14.53 -25.10 -19.70
N VAL A 53 -14.98 -23.84 -19.60
CA VAL A 53 -15.82 -23.18 -20.62
C VAL A 53 -15.06 -22.94 -21.92
N ASP A 54 -13.79 -22.57 -21.82
CA ASP A 54 -12.89 -22.29 -22.95
C ASP A 54 -12.09 -23.53 -23.38
N HIS A 55 -12.34 -24.69 -22.77
CA HIS A 55 -11.63 -25.94 -23.03
C HIS A 55 -10.11 -25.84 -22.83
N ILE A 56 -9.66 -25.00 -21.88
CA ILE A 56 -8.24 -24.92 -21.48
C ILE A 56 -7.83 -26.25 -20.81
N LEU A 57 -8.72 -26.80 -19.99
CA LEU A 57 -8.63 -28.16 -19.46
C LEU A 57 -9.93 -28.91 -19.74
N THR A 58 -9.83 -30.23 -19.79
CA THR A 58 -10.95 -31.15 -19.82
C THR A 58 -11.46 -31.45 -18.41
N LYS A 59 -12.69 -31.97 -18.30
CA LYS A 59 -13.27 -32.38 -17.01
C LYS A 59 -12.40 -33.41 -16.29
N ASP A 60 -11.86 -34.37 -17.03
CA ASP A 60 -11.05 -35.44 -16.48
C ASP A 60 -9.70 -34.92 -15.97
N GLU A 61 -9.11 -33.95 -16.67
CA GLU A 61 -7.89 -33.26 -16.20
C GLU A 61 -8.14 -32.46 -14.92
N VAL A 62 -9.25 -31.74 -14.82
CA VAL A 62 -9.64 -30.99 -13.61
C VAL A 62 -9.87 -31.94 -12.43
N VAL A 63 -10.61 -33.02 -12.62
CA VAL A 63 -10.83 -34.04 -11.57
C VAL A 63 -9.51 -34.69 -11.15
N SER A 64 -8.67 -35.06 -12.11
CA SER A 64 -7.36 -35.68 -11.84
C SER A 64 -6.45 -34.72 -11.08
N LEU A 65 -6.40 -33.44 -11.48
CA LEU A 65 -5.64 -32.41 -10.78
C LEU A 65 -6.15 -32.22 -9.35
N GLY A 66 -7.46 -32.17 -9.15
CA GLY A 66 -8.07 -32.08 -7.82
C GLY A 66 -7.69 -33.27 -6.93
N ALA A 67 -7.75 -34.50 -7.46
CA ALA A 67 -7.34 -35.70 -6.75
C ALA A 67 -5.85 -35.70 -6.38
N VAL A 68 -4.98 -35.29 -7.32
CA VAL A 68 -3.54 -35.14 -7.08
C VAL A 68 -3.25 -34.11 -5.99
N LEU A 69 -3.96 -32.97 -6.00
CA LEU A 69 -3.80 -31.91 -5.01
C LEU A 69 -4.29 -32.34 -3.62
N TYR A 70 -5.43 -33.05 -3.52
CA TYR A 70 -5.86 -33.63 -2.24
C TYR A 70 -4.89 -34.69 -1.73
N LEU A 71 -4.37 -35.55 -2.61
CA LEU A 71 -3.37 -36.54 -2.23
C LEU A 71 -2.09 -35.86 -1.72
N ALA A 72 -1.61 -34.84 -2.42
CA ALA A 72 -0.47 -34.03 -2.00
C ALA A 72 -0.72 -33.36 -0.64
N GLY A 73 -1.92 -32.81 -0.41
CA GLY A 73 -2.34 -32.27 0.88
C GLY A 73 -2.27 -33.32 1.99
N CYS A 74 -2.81 -34.52 1.75
CA CYS A 74 -2.80 -35.63 2.71
C CYS A 74 -1.37 -36.13 3.01
N VAL A 75 -0.51 -36.25 1.99
CA VAL A 75 0.90 -36.60 2.17
C VAL A 75 1.60 -35.53 3.00
N GLY A 76 1.40 -34.25 2.69
CA GLY A 76 1.94 -33.15 3.47
C GLY A 76 1.45 -33.17 4.92
N PHE A 77 0.17 -33.48 5.15
CA PHE A 77 -0.40 -33.62 6.49
C PHE A 77 0.21 -34.78 7.27
N ILE A 78 0.41 -35.95 6.64
CA ILE A 78 1.05 -37.11 7.29
C ILE A 78 2.46 -36.73 7.75
N LEU A 79 3.23 -36.07 6.88
CA LEU A 79 4.57 -35.58 7.22
C LEU A 79 4.52 -34.52 8.34
N LEU A 80 3.52 -33.63 8.33
CA LEU A 80 3.32 -32.65 9.40
C LEU A 80 2.99 -33.33 10.73
N ALA A 81 2.13 -34.35 10.72
CA ALA A 81 1.76 -35.08 11.92
C ALA A 81 2.95 -35.84 12.53
N MET A 82 3.97 -36.18 11.74
CA MET A 82 5.20 -36.81 12.21
C MET A 82 6.23 -35.80 12.75
N LEU A 83 6.29 -34.60 12.18
CA LEU A 83 7.32 -33.59 12.50
C LEU A 83 6.86 -32.50 13.46
N SER A 84 5.55 -32.23 13.50
CA SER A 84 4.97 -31.21 14.35
C SER A 84 4.99 -31.64 15.81
N PRO A 85 5.29 -30.73 16.76
CA PRO A 85 5.13 -31.01 18.19
C PRO A 85 3.65 -31.07 18.61
N ALA A 86 2.70 -30.77 17.73
CA ALA A 86 1.27 -30.84 18.03
C ALA A 86 0.79 -32.27 18.25
N ARG A 87 -0.17 -32.43 19.17
CA ARG A 87 -0.90 -33.68 19.27
C ARG A 87 -1.67 -33.95 17.98
N MET A 88 -1.46 -35.13 17.41
CA MET A 88 -2.05 -35.55 16.15
C MET A 88 -3.57 -35.38 16.10
N GLU A 89 -4.27 -35.68 17.20
CA GLU A 89 -5.73 -35.55 17.31
C GLU A 89 -6.25 -34.13 17.01
N HIS A 90 -5.61 -33.11 17.56
CA HIS A 90 -5.99 -31.71 17.35
C HIS A 90 -5.62 -31.24 15.94
N LEU A 91 -4.41 -31.59 15.49
CA LEU A 91 -3.93 -31.22 14.17
C LEU A 91 -4.81 -31.85 13.07
N ALA A 92 -5.19 -33.12 13.24
CA ALA A 92 -6.09 -33.86 12.36
C ALA A 92 -7.48 -33.24 12.33
N MET A 93 -8.06 -32.91 13.50
CA MET A 93 -9.39 -32.30 13.57
C MET A 93 -9.47 -31.00 12.76
N VAL A 94 -8.49 -30.11 12.93
CA VAL A 94 -8.44 -28.82 12.21
C VAL A 94 -8.17 -29.05 10.71
N TYR A 95 -7.24 -29.95 10.37
CA TYR A 95 -6.93 -30.28 8.98
C TYR A 95 -8.11 -30.88 8.23
N PHE A 96 -8.73 -31.95 8.76
CA PHE A 96 -9.86 -32.61 8.11
C PHE A 96 -11.10 -31.71 8.10
N GLY A 97 -11.27 -30.82 9.08
CA GLY A 97 -12.27 -29.76 9.03
C GLY A 97 -12.07 -28.85 7.82
N GLY A 98 -10.85 -28.36 7.59
CA GLY A 98 -10.50 -27.53 6.43
C GLY A 98 -10.61 -28.28 5.09
N LEU A 99 -10.07 -29.50 5.02
CA LEU A 99 -10.13 -30.35 3.83
C LEU A 99 -11.59 -30.67 3.45
N SER A 100 -12.40 -31.10 4.41
CA SER A 100 -13.82 -31.41 4.16
C SER A 100 -14.58 -30.15 3.74
N SER A 101 -14.29 -29.00 4.37
CA SER A 101 -14.90 -27.72 4.00
C SER A 101 -14.56 -27.29 2.57
N SER A 102 -13.33 -27.53 2.12
CA SER A 102 -12.93 -27.21 0.74
C SER A 102 -13.75 -27.97 -0.31
N PHE A 103 -14.14 -29.21 -0.01
CA PHE A 103 -15.01 -30.01 -0.88
C PHE A 103 -16.48 -29.64 -0.70
N LEU A 104 -16.97 -29.57 0.54
CA LEU A 104 -18.40 -29.30 0.86
C LEU A 104 -18.86 -27.89 0.44
N TYR A 105 -17.93 -26.97 0.22
CA TYR A 105 -18.23 -25.63 -0.28
C TYR A 105 -19.02 -25.68 -1.59
N THR A 106 -18.58 -26.48 -2.57
CA THR A 106 -19.25 -26.63 -3.88
C THR A 106 -19.70 -28.05 -4.19
N GLY A 107 -18.94 -29.05 -3.73
CA GLY A 107 -19.29 -30.46 -3.80
C GLY A 107 -20.23 -30.92 -2.68
N GLY A 108 -20.81 -32.11 -2.85
CA GLY A 108 -21.74 -32.68 -1.88
C GLY A 108 -22.96 -31.78 -1.64
N ILE A 109 -23.10 -31.29 -0.41
CA ILE A 109 -24.19 -30.39 -0.01
C ILE A 109 -24.11 -29.05 -0.76
N GLY A 110 -22.91 -28.60 -1.12
CA GLY A 110 -22.68 -27.37 -1.86
C GLY A 110 -23.11 -26.13 -1.06
N LEU A 111 -22.43 -25.88 0.05
CA LEU A 111 -22.74 -24.80 1.01
C LEU A 111 -22.78 -23.40 0.36
N LYS A 112 -21.97 -23.18 -0.67
CA LYS A 112 -22.00 -21.99 -1.54
C LYS A 112 -23.41 -21.71 -2.08
N TYR A 113 -24.16 -22.74 -2.41
CA TYR A 113 -25.44 -22.62 -3.11
C TYR A 113 -26.65 -22.44 -2.18
N ILE A 114 -26.44 -22.52 -0.86
CA ILE A 114 -27.49 -22.43 0.18
C ILE A 114 -27.18 -21.38 1.25
N ALA A 115 -26.48 -20.30 0.86
CA ALA A 115 -26.12 -19.15 1.67
C ALA A 115 -25.25 -19.44 2.90
N LEU A 116 -24.62 -20.61 2.95
CA LEU A 116 -23.65 -20.99 3.99
C LEU A 116 -22.20 -20.80 3.53
N GLY A 117 -21.98 -20.43 2.26
CA GLY A 117 -20.66 -20.17 1.69
C GLY A 117 -19.90 -19.07 2.42
N ASP A 118 -20.51 -17.88 2.54
CA ASP A 118 -19.96 -16.70 3.23
C ASP A 118 -19.51 -17.05 4.68
N VAL A 119 -20.35 -17.78 5.42
CA VAL A 119 -20.05 -18.19 6.80
C VAL A 119 -18.90 -19.20 6.84
N LEU A 120 -18.90 -20.17 5.92
CA LEU A 120 -17.85 -21.18 5.86
C LEU A 120 -16.49 -20.53 5.55
N ILE A 121 -16.43 -19.63 4.57
CA ILE A 121 -15.19 -18.98 4.16
C ILE A 121 -14.65 -18.09 5.27
N LEU A 122 -15.52 -17.32 5.95
CA LEU A 122 -15.14 -16.53 7.12
C LEU A 122 -14.49 -17.38 8.23
N ILE A 123 -15.04 -18.57 8.52
CA ILE A 123 -14.50 -19.46 9.56
C ILE A 123 -13.20 -20.14 9.11
N ILE A 124 -13.16 -20.64 7.88
CA ILE A 124 -12.05 -21.45 7.38
C ILE A 124 -10.82 -20.59 7.06
N PHE A 125 -10.97 -19.56 6.24
CA PHE A 125 -9.84 -18.76 5.72
C PHE A 125 -9.20 -17.86 6.78
N GLY A 126 -9.93 -17.53 7.84
CA GLY A 126 -9.39 -16.80 8.97
C GLY A 126 -9.01 -17.72 10.12
N PRO A 127 -9.90 -17.88 11.13
CA PRO A 127 -9.60 -18.58 12.38
C PRO A 127 -8.94 -19.94 12.22
N ILE A 128 -9.50 -20.82 11.39
CA ILE A 128 -9.07 -22.21 11.28
C ILE A 128 -7.71 -22.35 10.59
N SER A 129 -7.49 -21.68 9.45
CA SER A 129 -6.20 -21.73 8.76
C SER A 129 -5.07 -21.13 9.59
N VAL A 130 -5.31 -20.02 10.28
CA VAL A 130 -4.29 -19.38 11.14
C VAL A 130 -3.99 -20.24 12.37
N LEU A 131 -5.02 -20.80 13.00
CA LEU A 131 -4.87 -21.73 14.12
C LEU A 131 -4.11 -22.99 13.69
N PHE A 132 -4.42 -23.56 12.53
CA PHE A 132 -3.72 -24.73 11.99
C PHE A 132 -2.22 -24.46 11.83
N ALA A 133 -1.86 -23.33 11.20
CA ALA A 133 -0.47 -22.95 10.99
C ALA A 133 0.27 -22.69 12.31
N TYR A 134 -0.39 -22.04 13.28
CA TYR A 134 0.18 -21.82 14.60
C TYR A 134 0.40 -23.14 15.36
N MET A 135 -0.60 -24.01 15.35
CA MET A 135 -0.56 -25.30 16.04
C MET A 135 0.48 -26.22 15.42
N ALA A 136 0.56 -26.30 14.09
CA ALA A 136 1.59 -27.05 13.38
C ALA A 136 3.00 -26.62 13.79
N GLN A 137 3.21 -25.33 14.03
CA GLN A 137 4.53 -24.80 14.36
C GLN A 137 4.90 -24.91 15.85
N THR A 138 3.92 -24.74 16.74
CA THR A 138 4.15 -24.58 18.19
C THR A 138 3.71 -25.77 19.02
N GLY A 139 2.83 -26.60 18.49
CA GLY A 139 2.23 -27.73 19.19
C GLY A 139 1.07 -27.37 20.13
N TYR A 140 0.78 -26.08 20.30
CA TYR A 140 -0.26 -25.60 21.21
C TYR A 140 -1.45 -25.02 20.48
N PHE A 141 -2.59 -25.11 21.17
CA PHE A 141 -3.81 -24.40 20.82
C PHE A 141 -3.83 -23.06 21.56
N GLU A 142 -4.10 -21.97 20.85
CA GLU A 142 -4.09 -20.63 21.44
C GLU A 142 -5.22 -19.76 20.87
N TRP A 143 -6.18 -19.37 21.70
CA TRP A 143 -7.36 -18.59 21.29
C TRP A 143 -6.99 -17.20 20.76
N THR A 144 -5.89 -16.61 21.22
CA THR A 144 -5.46 -15.29 20.72
C THR A 144 -5.13 -15.29 19.22
N THR A 145 -4.76 -16.44 18.64
CA THR A 145 -4.49 -16.58 17.19
C THR A 145 -5.72 -16.31 16.33
N ILE A 146 -6.91 -16.67 16.84
CA ILE A 146 -8.18 -16.45 16.15
C ILE A 146 -8.48 -14.97 16.05
N TYR A 147 -8.24 -14.20 17.11
CA TYR A 147 -8.42 -12.74 17.09
C TYR A 147 -7.53 -12.05 16.05
N TYR A 148 -6.29 -12.52 15.86
CA TYR A 148 -5.40 -12.02 14.80
C TYR A 148 -5.88 -12.37 13.39
N ALA A 149 -6.68 -13.44 13.25
CA ALA A 149 -7.19 -13.91 11.99
C ALA A 149 -8.48 -13.20 11.54
N ILE A 150 -9.25 -12.60 12.46
CA ILE A 150 -10.54 -11.95 12.16
C ILE A 150 -10.40 -10.86 11.06
N PRO A 151 -9.44 -9.92 11.12
CA PRO A 151 -9.31 -8.90 10.07
C PRO A 151 -9.04 -9.50 8.68
N LEU A 152 -8.25 -10.58 8.61
CA LEU A 152 -7.97 -11.29 7.37
C LEU A 152 -9.23 -12.02 6.86
N ALA A 153 -9.97 -12.67 7.77
CA ALA A 153 -11.22 -13.36 7.48
C ALA A 153 -12.24 -12.42 6.84
N LEU A 154 -12.46 -11.26 7.46
CA LEU A 154 -13.41 -10.25 7.02
C LEU A 154 -13.06 -9.68 5.64
N ASN A 155 -11.77 -9.46 5.35
CA ASN A 155 -11.34 -9.00 4.03
C ASN A 155 -11.51 -10.07 2.95
N THR A 156 -11.16 -11.33 3.24
CA THR A 156 -11.40 -12.44 2.32
C THR A 156 -12.89 -12.58 2.04
N GLU A 157 -13.72 -12.45 3.07
CA GLU A 157 -15.17 -12.48 2.94
C GLU A 157 -15.71 -11.27 2.19
N ALA A 158 -15.12 -10.08 2.34
CA ALA A 158 -15.49 -8.91 1.53
C ALA A 158 -15.30 -9.17 0.02
N ILE A 159 -14.22 -9.85 -0.36
CA ILE A 159 -13.96 -10.23 -1.77
C ILE A 159 -15.06 -11.18 -2.24
N LEU A 160 -15.32 -12.26 -1.49
CA LEU A 160 -16.35 -13.24 -1.85
C LEU A 160 -17.75 -12.62 -1.91
N HIS A 161 -18.12 -11.86 -0.89
CA HIS A 161 -19.41 -11.20 -0.80
C HIS A 161 -19.61 -10.21 -1.96
N SER A 162 -18.56 -9.52 -2.40
CA SER A 162 -18.63 -8.63 -3.56
C SER A 162 -18.96 -9.39 -4.85
N ASN A 163 -18.40 -10.59 -5.03
CA ASN A 163 -18.72 -11.46 -6.16
C ASN A 163 -20.18 -11.93 -6.07
N ASN A 164 -20.61 -12.43 -4.91
CA ASN A 164 -22.02 -12.85 -4.68
C ASN A 164 -23.02 -11.69 -4.91
N THR A 165 -22.63 -10.46 -4.57
CA THR A 165 -23.44 -9.25 -4.81
C THR A 165 -23.53 -8.91 -6.30
N ARG A 166 -22.41 -9.02 -7.02
CA ARG A 166 -22.36 -8.79 -8.48
C ARG A 166 -23.20 -9.82 -9.23
N ASP A 167 -23.14 -11.07 -8.79
CA ASP A 167 -23.69 -12.22 -9.51
C ASP A 167 -25.12 -12.59 -9.04
N THR A 168 -25.73 -11.77 -8.19
CA THR A 168 -27.09 -11.95 -7.62
C THR A 168 -28.15 -12.25 -8.67
N GLU A 169 -28.18 -11.52 -9.80
CA GLU A 169 -29.19 -11.71 -10.84
C GLU A 169 -28.96 -12.99 -11.67
N SER A 170 -27.70 -13.40 -11.87
CA SER A 170 -27.36 -14.66 -12.54
C SER A 170 -27.64 -15.86 -11.65
N ASP A 171 -27.23 -15.80 -10.38
CA ASP A 171 -27.38 -16.86 -9.39
C ASP A 171 -28.85 -17.18 -9.14
N LYS A 172 -29.70 -16.13 -9.06
CA LYS A 172 -31.15 -16.30 -8.89
C LYS A 172 -31.79 -17.05 -10.05
N LYS A 173 -31.29 -16.91 -11.29
CA LYS A 173 -31.84 -17.61 -12.47
C LYS A 173 -31.56 -19.10 -12.46
N VAL A 174 -30.47 -19.52 -11.83
CA VAL A 174 -30.06 -20.93 -11.71
C VAL A 174 -30.47 -21.55 -10.37
N GLY A 175 -31.25 -20.83 -9.55
CA GLY A 175 -31.80 -21.33 -8.29
C GLY A 175 -30.82 -21.33 -7.12
N ILE A 176 -29.69 -20.62 -7.23
CA ILE A 176 -28.72 -20.46 -6.15
C ILE A 176 -29.21 -19.42 -5.17
N VAL A 177 -29.03 -19.70 -3.87
CA VAL A 177 -29.31 -18.74 -2.80
C VAL A 177 -27.98 -18.37 -2.15
N THR A 178 -27.54 -17.13 -2.31
CA THR A 178 -26.38 -16.56 -1.61
C THR A 178 -26.82 -15.64 -0.48
N LEU A 179 -25.92 -15.32 0.45
CA LEU A 179 -26.22 -14.37 1.52
C LEU A 179 -26.67 -13.00 0.95
N ALA A 180 -26.04 -12.55 -0.14
CA ALA A 180 -26.40 -11.32 -0.85
C ALA A 180 -27.85 -11.33 -1.37
N ILE A 181 -28.33 -12.49 -1.86
CA ILE A 181 -29.73 -12.66 -2.29
C ILE A 181 -30.69 -12.56 -1.09
N ILE A 182 -30.37 -13.19 0.03
CA ILE A 182 -31.23 -13.22 1.23
C ILE A 182 -31.42 -11.83 1.83
N ILE A 183 -30.33 -11.09 2.01
CA ILE A 183 -30.36 -9.77 2.67
C ILE A 183 -30.79 -8.64 1.72
N GLY A 184 -30.70 -8.87 0.41
CA GLY A 184 -31.06 -7.90 -0.62
C GLY A 184 -29.97 -6.85 -0.89
N ARG A 185 -30.11 -6.14 -2.01
CA ARG A 185 -29.04 -5.29 -2.59
C ARG A 185 -28.51 -4.22 -1.63
N THR A 186 -29.39 -3.48 -0.95
CA THR A 186 -28.97 -2.39 -0.05
C THR A 186 -28.25 -2.92 1.17
N ALA A 187 -28.78 -3.96 1.82
CA ALA A 187 -28.13 -4.57 2.98
C ALA A 187 -26.82 -5.26 2.60
N SER A 188 -26.73 -5.84 1.40
CA SER A 188 -25.51 -6.45 0.87
C SER A 188 -24.40 -5.42 0.63
N GLN A 189 -24.73 -4.23 0.11
CA GLN A 189 -23.76 -3.12 0.02
C GLN A 189 -23.29 -2.63 1.39
N VAL A 190 -24.20 -2.56 2.37
CA VAL A 190 -23.85 -2.20 3.76
C VAL A 190 -22.96 -3.29 4.38
N LEU A 191 -23.30 -4.57 4.22
CA LEU A 191 -22.51 -5.69 4.71
C LEU A 191 -21.11 -5.70 4.08
N TYR A 192 -21.01 -5.48 2.75
CA TYR A 192 -19.72 -5.32 2.08
C TYR A 192 -18.88 -4.20 2.69
N ALA A 193 -19.47 -3.02 2.90
CA ALA A 193 -18.79 -1.90 3.53
C ALA A 193 -18.33 -2.24 4.97
N LEU A 194 -19.17 -2.94 5.75
CA LEU A 194 -18.80 -3.41 7.08
C LEU A 194 -17.64 -4.41 7.02
N LEU A 195 -17.71 -5.44 6.16
CA LEU A 195 -16.64 -6.42 5.98
C LEU A 195 -15.32 -5.77 5.56
N LEU A 196 -15.38 -4.76 4.70
CA LEU A 196 -14.20 -4.03 4.20
C LEU A 196 -13.62 -3.09 5.26
N PHE A 197 -14.43 -2.30 5.95
CA PHE A 197 -13.94 -1.23 6.85
C PHE A 197 -13.78 -1.66 8.31
N THR A 198 -14.47 -2.72 8.76
CA THR A 198 -14.34 -3.24 10.12
C THR A 198 -12.92 -3.70 10.43
N PRO A 199 -12.17 -4.39 9.55
CA PRO A 199 -10.75 -4.71 9.77
C PRO A 199 -9.90 -3.48 10.09
N TYR A 200 -10.08 -2.38 9.35
CA TYR A 200 -9.36 -1.13 9.59
C TYR A 200 -9.80 -0.46 10.90
N SER A 201 -11.08 -0.54 11.23
CA SER A 201 -11.63 -0.03 12.49
C SER A 201 -11.12 -0.86 13.68
N MET A 202 -11.05 -2.19 13.56
CA MET A 202 -10.46 -3.10 14.54
C MET A 202 -8.97 -2.86 14.70
N LEU A 203 -8.23 -2.59 13.62
CA LEU A 203 -6.82 -2.20 13.64
C LEU A 203 -6.59 -0.79 14.21
N SER A 204 -7.59 0.09 14.13
CA SER A 204 -7.54 1.46 14.68
C SER A 204 -7.92 1.48 16.16
N CYS A 205 -8.88 0.66 16.57
CA CYS A 205 -9.22 0.36 17.96
C CYS A 205 -8.18 -0.55 18.63
N TRP A 206 -7.35 -1.24 17.84
CA TRP A 206 -6.13 -1.86 18.33
C TRP A 206 -5.18 -0.73 18.72
N PRO A 207 -4.91 -0.48 20.02
CA PRO A 207 -4.40 0.81 20.47
C PRO A 207 -2.97 1.18 20.02
N TYR A 208 -2.36 0.42 19.08
CA TYR A 208 -0.92 0.38 18.91
C TYR A 208 -0.40 0.16 17.48
N ARG A 209 -1.08 0.51 16.37
CA ARG A 209 -0.49 0.27 15.02
C ARG A 209 -0.44 1.43 14.02
N VAL A 210 -1.48 2.22 13.77
CA VAL A 210 -1.37 3.37 12.84
C VAL A 210 -0.80 4.60 13.57
N VAL A 211 -1.31 4.90 14.75
CA VAL A 211 -0.71 5.89 15.67
C VAL A 211 0.67 5.44 16.12
N SER A 212 0.89 4.13 16.31
CA SER A 212 2.22 3.64 16.67
C SER A 212 3.20 3.66 15.52
N LEU A 213 2.81 3.43 14.25
CA LEU A 213 3.73 3.59 13.13
C LEU A 213 4.15 5.05 13.00
N GLY A 214 3.19 5.98 13.11
CA GLY A 214 3.51 7.41 13.21
C GLY A 214 4.46 7.68 14.37
N ALA A 215 4.12 7.26 15.59
CA ALA A 215 4.94 7.46 16.78
C ALA A 215 6.32 6.79 16.69
N VAL A 216 6.43 5.61 16.06
CA VAL A 216 7.69 4.91 15.80
C VAL A 216 8.53 5.67 14.79
N LEU A 217 7.94 6.24 13.74
CA LEU A 217 8.65 7.08 12.77
C LEU A 217 9.12 8.39 13.41
N TYR A 218 8.29 9.03 14.25
CA TYR A 218 8.68 10.19 15.04
C TYR A 218 9.80 9.84 16.04
N LEU A 219 9.69 8.72 16.75
CA LEU A 219 10.71 8.25 17.70
C LEU A 219 12.01 7.90 16.98
N ALA A 220 11.95 7.21 15.84
CA ALA A 220 13.11 6.92 15.01
C ALA A 220 13.75 8.20 14.48
N GLY A 221 12.94 9.20 14.11
CA GLY A 221 13.40 10.55 13.79
C GLY A 221 14.16 11.19 14.96
N CYS A 222 13.60 11.17 16.17
CA CYS A 222 14.23 11.72 17.37
C CYS A 222 15.52 11.00 17.73
N VAL A 223 15.55 9.66 17.65
CA VAL A 223 16.77 8.86 17.85
C VAL A 223 17.82 9.21 16.79
N GLY A 224 17.42 9.33 15.52
CA GLY A 224 18.27 9.77 14.43
C GLY A 224 18.84 11.18 14.68
N PHE A 225 18.02 12.10 15.21
CA PHE A 225 18.46 13.43 15.62
C PHE A 225 19.47 13.38 16.77
N ILE A 226 19.25 12.55 17.80
CA ILE A 226 20.20 12.39 18.91
C ILE A 226 21.55 11.87 18.39
N LEU A 227 21.53 10.83 17.56
CA LEU A 227 22.74 10.31 16.92
C LEU A 227 23.43 11.38 16.07
N LEU A 228 22.67 12.13 15.28
CA LEU A 228 23.20 13.22 14.47
C LEU A 228 23.80 14.33 15.33
N ALA A 229 23.16 14.71 16.44
CA ALA A 229 23.66 15.72 17.36
C ALA A 229 24.93 15.28 18.10
N MET A 230 25.15 13.96 18.27
CA MET A 230 26.39 13.41 18.83
C MET A 230 27.53 13.36 17.82
N LEU A 231 27.22 13.11 16.54
CA LEU A 231 28.20 12.91 15.47
C LEU A 231 28.53 14.21 14.72
N SER A 232 27.58 15.14 14.66
CA SER A 232 27.71 16.37 13.90
C SER A 232 28.66 17.36 14.59
N PRO A 233 29.53 18.05 13.85
CA PRO A 233 30.33 19.15 14.38
C PRO A 233 29.50 20.41 14.70
N ALA A 234 28.20 20.45 14.38
CA ALA A 234 27.36 21.63 14.56
C ALA A 234 26.89 21.79 16.00
N ARG A 235 26.66 23.05 16.40
CA ARG A 235 26.06 23.33 17.72
C ARG A 235 24.65 22.76 17.80
N MET A 236 24.40 21.99 18.86
CA MET A 236 23.11 21.33 19.11
C MET A 236 21.92 22.29 19.03
N GLU A 237 22.08 23.52 19.53
CA GLU A 237 21.02 24.55 19.52
C GLU A 237 20.49 24.83 18.09
N HIS A 238 21.38 24.96 17.11
CA HIS A 238 21.03 25.27 15.73
C HIS A 238 20.39 24.07 15.03
N LEU A 239 20.95 22.87 15.24
CA LEU A 239 20.38 21.62 14.73
C LEU A 239 18.98 21.36 15.30
N ALA A 240 18.80 21.56 16.61
CA ALA A 240 17.53 21.36 17.29
C ALA A 240 16.45 22.31 16.78
N MET A 241 16.77 23.61 16.66
CA MET A 241 15.82 24.61 16.15
C MET A 241 15.29 24.23 14.76
N VAL A 242 16.18 23.85 13.84
CA VAL A 242 15.79 23.48 12.47
C VAL A 242 15.04 22.15 12.44
N TYR A 243 15.51 21.15 13.18
CA TYR A 243 14.87 19.83 13.24
C TYR A 243 13.46 19.88 13.84
N PHE A 244 13.31 20.47 15.03
CA PHE A 244 12.01 20.59 15.67
C PHE A 244 11.08 21.56 14.93
N GLY A 245 11.61 22.60 14.28
CA GLY A 245 10.82 23.44 13.38
C GLY A 245 10.21 22.64 12.22
N GLY A 246 11.01 21.77 11.57
CA GLY A 246 10.52 20.85 10.55
C GLY A 246 9.53 19.81 11.09
N LEU A 247 9.81 19.23 12.26
CA LEU A 247 8.96 18.25 12.92
C LEU A 247 7.60 18.82 13.35
N SER A 248 7.58 20.04 13.89
CA SER A 248 6.34 20.74 14.24
C SER A 248 5.55 21.10 12.99
N SER A 249 6.23 21.45 11.89
CA SER A 249 5.59 21.76 10.61
C SER A 249 4.81 20.58 10.03
N SER A 250 5.29 19.34 10.19
CA SER A 250 4.53 18.16 9.74
C SER A 250 3.23 17.96 10.52
N PHE A 251 3.23 18.29 11.82
CA PHE A 251 2.00 18.28 12.61
C PHE A 251 1.05 19.41 12.21
N LEU A 252 1.55 20.64 12.05
CA LEU A 252 0.73 21.82 11.68
C LEU A 252 0.15 21.75 10.26
N TYR A 253 0.79 20.99 9.37
CA TYR A 253 0.36 20.86 7.98
C TYR A 253 -1.02 20.19 7.86
N THR A 254 -1.22 19.05 8.52
CA THR A 254 -2.45 18.24 8.47
C THR A 254 -3.23 18.21 9.79
N GLY A 255 -2.54 18.32 10.92
CA GLY A 255 -3.11 18.38 12.26
C GLY A 255 -3.08 19.79 12.85
N GLY A 256 -3.70 19.97 14.01
CA GLY A 256 -3.79 21.27 14.67
C GLY A 256 -4.49 22.32 13.80
N ILE A 257 -3.74 23.32 13.33
CA ILE A 257 -4.23 24.42 12.49
C ILE A 257 -4.63 23.92 11.08
N GLY A 258 -4.00 22.85 10.59
CA GLY A 258 -4.33 22.27 9.29
C GLY A 258 -4.02 23.21 8.12
N LEU A 259 -2.78 23.68 8.02
CA LEU A 259 -2.34 24.69 7.05
C LEU A 259 -2.64 24.32 5.59
N LYS A 260 -2.65 23.02 5.25
CA LYS A 260 -3.08 22.50 3.95
C LYS A 260 -4.50 22.97 3.58
N TYR A 261 -5.38 23.10 4.56
CA TYR A 261 -6.81 23.38 4.33
C TYR A 261 -7.15 24.87 4.19
N ILE A 262 -6.17 25.76 4.41
CA ILE A 262 -6.32 27.22 4.38
C ILE A 262 -5.32 27.91 3.43
N ALA A 263 -4.91 27.21 2.37
CA ALA A 263 -4.01 27.68 1.31
C ALA A 263 -2.60 28.10 1.75
N LEU A 264 -2.19 27.76 2.99
CA LEU A 264 -0.84 27.99 3.49
C LEU A 264 0.07 26.76 3.36
N GLY A 265 -0.50 25.61 2.96
CA GLY A 265 0.24 24.35 2.77
C GLY A 265 1.35 24.47 1.72
N ASP A 266 1.03 25.03 0.55
CA ASP A 266 1.92 25.27 -0.59
C ASP A 266 3.16 26.09 -0.16
N ALA A 267 2.95 27.20 0.55
CA ALA A 267 4.06 28.03 1.07
C ALA A 267 4.90 27.29 2.11
N LEU A 268 4.27 26.52 3.01
CA LEU A 268 4.98 25.76 4.03
C LEU A 268 5.86 24.67 3.40
N ILE A 269 5.34 23.92 2.43
CA ILE A 269 6.07 22.85 1.76
C ILE A 269 7.26 23.41 0.98
N LEU A 270 7.07 24.52 0.27
CA LEU A 270 8.15 25.22 -0.43
C LEU A 270 9.31 25.61 0.52
N ILE A 271 9.00 26.10 1.72
CA ILE A 271 10.00 26.51 2.71
C ILE A 271 10.69 25.29 3.36
N ILE A 272 9.91 24.30 3.80
CA ILE A 272 10.42 23.17 4.58
C ILE A 272 11.17 22.16 3.71
N PHE A 273 10.56 21.69 2.62
CA PHE A 273 11.17 20.69 1.74
C PHE A 273 12.25 21.26 0.82
N GLY A 274 12.32 22.59 0.72
CA GLY A 274 13.35 23.30 -0.02
C GLY A 274 14.47 23.84 0.88
N PRO A 275 14.53 25.17 1.11
CA PRO A 275 15.62 25.85 1.80
C PRO A 275 16.03 25.22 3.12
N ILE A 276 15.05 24.90 3.98
CA ILE A 276 15.32 24.45 5.35
C ILE A 276 15.94 23.05 5.38
N SER A 277 15.45 22.12 4.55
CA SER A 277 15.98 20.75 4.49
C SER A 277 17.43 20.72 3.99
N VAL A 278 17.76 21.51 2.97
CA VAL A 278 19.13 21.59 2.43
C VAL A 278 20.07 22.27 3.41
N LEU A 279 19.64 23.37 4.03
CA LEU A 279 20.40 24.06 5.06
C LEU A 279 20.66 23.15 6.27
N PHE A 280 19.67 22.37 6.71
CA PHE A 280 19.83 21.38 7.77
C PHE A 280 20.89 20.33 7.41
N ALA A 281 20.78 19.74 6.22
CA ALA A 281 21.72 18.72 5.76
C ALA A 281 23.16 19.25 5.64
N TYR A 282 23.34 20.49 5.17
CA TYR A 282 24.65 21.14 5.09
C TYR A 282 25.22 21.43 6.48
N MET A 283 24.42 22.03 7.36
CA MET A 283 24.83 22.38 8.71
C MET A 283 25.22 21.14 9.51
N ALA A 284 24.43 20.07 9.40
CA ALA A 284 24.70 18.79 10.07
C ALA A 284 26.03 18.16 9.67
N GLN A 285 26.53 18.42 8.46
CA GLN A 285 27.80 17.87 7.99
C GLN A 285 28.99 18.81 8.25
N THR A 286 28.79 20.12 8.08
CA THR A 286 29.89 21.10 8.08
C THR A 286 30.10 21.78 9.42
N GLY A 287 29.08 21.77 10.30
CA GLY A 287 29.16 22.36 11.62
C GLY A 287 28.84 23.85 11.70
N TYR A 288 28.63 24.51 10.56
CA TYR A 288 28.31 25.93 10.50
C TYR A 288 27.13 26.23 9.58
N PHE A 289 26.61 27.43 9.76
CA PHE A 289 25.46 27.94 9.05
C PHE A 289 25.91 28.69 7.78
N GLU A 290 25.30 28.41 6.63
CA GLU A 290 25.57 29.12 5.37
C GLU A 290 24.28 29.38 4.58
N TRP A 291 23.91 30.67 4.43
CA TRP A 291 22.66 31.08 3.77
C TRP A 291 22.66 30.77 2.28
N THR A 292 23.83 30.71 1.65
CA THR A 292 23.92 30.47 0.20
C THR A 292 23.50 29.06 -0.21
N THR A 293 23.42 28.12 0.73
CA THR A 293 22.92 26.76 0.49
C THR A 293 21.45 26.75 0.03
N ILE A 294 20.69 27.80 0.37
CA ILE A 294 19.31 27.97 -0.09
C ILE A 294 19.22 28.03 -1.61
N TYR A 295 20.19 28.65 -2.30
CA TYR A 295 20.19 28.72 -3.76
C TYR A 295 20.23 27.34 -4.43
N TYR A 296 20.84 26.36 -3.78
CA TYR A 296 20.87 24.98 -4.24
C TYR A 296 19.53 24.26 -4.01
N ALA A 297 18.76 24.72 -3.03
CA ALA A 297 17.46 24.14 -2.70
C ALA A 297 16.33 24.63 -3.63
N ILE A 298 16.40 25.89 -4.09
CA ILE A 298 15.31 26.53 -4.86
C ILE A 298 14.83 25.68 -6.05
N PRO A 299 15.71 25.12 -6.92
CA PRO A 299 15.23 24.34 -8.07
C PRO A 299 14.40 23.12 -7.67
N LEU A 300 14.82 22.39 -6.62
CA LEU A 300 14.09 21.22 -6.11
C LEU A 300 12.85 21.62 -5.31
N ALA A 301 12.89 22.75 -4.61
CA ALA A 301 11.75 23.30 -3.88
C ALA A 301 10.61 23.63 -4.83
N LEU A 302 10.91 24.34 -5.93
CA LEU A 302 9.93 24.71 -6.96
C LEU A 302 9.32 23.47 -7.64
N ASN A 303 10.14 22.47 -7.97
CA ASN A 303 9.63 21.20 -8.54
C ASN A 303 8.77 20.43 -7.53
N THR A 304 9.15 20.42 -6.25
CA THR A 304 8.36 19.77 -5.19
C THR A 304 7.00 20.46 -5.03
N GLU A 305 7.00 21.79 -5.10
CA GLU A 305 5.77 22.56 -5.07
C GLU A 305 4.93 22.37 -6.34
N ALA A 306 5.55 22.19 -7.51
CA ALA A 306 4.83 21.83 -8.73
C ALA A 306 4.05 20.51 -8.56
N ILE A 307 4.61 19.52 -7.86
CA ILE A 307 3.92 18.25 -7.55
C ILE A 307 2.68 18.54 -6.71
N LEU A 308 2.83 19.27 -5.60
CA LEU A 308 1.74 19.57 -4.69
C LEU A 308 0.65 20.43 -5.35
N HIS A 309 1.05 21.51 -6.02
CA HIS A 309 0.15 22.41 -6.73
C HIS A 309 -0.63 21.69 -7.83
N SER A 310 0.01 20.75 -8.55
CA SER A 310 -0.70 19.93 -9.55
C SER A 310 -1.75 19.01 -8.92
N ASN A 311 -1.49 18.51 -7.71
CA ASN A 311 -2.44 17.71 -6.95
C ASN A 311 -3.62 18.57 -6.47
N ASN A 312 -3.34 19.73 -5.89
CA ASN A 312 -4.36 20.70 -5.43
C ASN A 312 -5.24 21.22 -6.59
N THR A 313 -4.65 21.38 -7.77
CA THR A 313 -5.39 21.82 -8.97
C THR A 313 -6.28 20.71 -9.54
N ARG A 314 -5.83 19.46 -9.51
CA ARG A 314 -6.65 18.31 -9.90
C ARG A 314 -7.88 18.17 -8.99
N ASP A 315 -7.68 18.37 -7.69
CA ASP A 315 -8.68 18.09 -6.66
C ASP A 315 -9.56 19.32 -6.32
N THR A 316 -9.45 20.41 -7.08
CA THR A 316 -10.15 21.68 -6.82
C THR A 316 -11.67 21.52 -6.63
N GLU A 317 -12.33 20.74 -7.49
CA GLU A 317 -13.79 20.52 -7.39
C GLU A 317 -14.19 19.66 -6.19
N SER A 318 -13.38 18.65 -5.83
CA SER A 318 -13.64 17.80 -4.66
C SER A 318 -13.36 18.55 -3.36
N ASP A 319 -12.26 19.30 -3.30
CA ASP A 319 -11.83 20.05 -2.12
C ASP A 319 -12.84 21.16 -1.78
N LYS A 320 -13.36 21.85 -2.81
CA LYS A 320 -14.41 22.86 -2.63
C LYS A 320 -15.70 22.30 -2.02
N LYS A 321 -16.08 21.05 -2.34
CA LYS A 321 -17.29 20.40 -1.81
C LYS A 321 -17.20 20.11 -0.31
N VAL A 322 -16.00 19.91 0.20
CA VAL A 322 -15.75 19.59 1.62
C VAL A 322 -15.22 20.80 2.41
N GLY A 323 -15.24 22.00 1.82
CA GLY A 323 -14.86 23.24 2.49
C GLY A 323 -13.34 23.49 2.60
N ILE A 324 -12.51 22.74 1.86
CA ILE A 324 -11.07 22.94 1.82
C ILE A 324 -10.75 24.11 0.89
N VAL A 325 -9.86 25.00 1.32
CA VAL A 325 -9.37 26.13 0.52
C VAL A 325 -7.88 25.91 0.21
N THR A 326 -7.55 25.65 -1.05
CA THR A 326 -6.18 25.52 -1.54
C THR A 326 -5.77 26.74 -2.35
N LEU A 327 -4.46 26.94 -2.56
CA LEU A 327 -3.96 28.04 -3.39
C LEU A 327 -4.55 27.98 -4.81
N ALA A 328 -4.66 26.77 -5.37
CA ALA A 328 -5.28 26.53 -6.68
C ALA A 328 -6.75 27.00 -6.76
N ILE A 329 -7.52 26.84 -5.68
CA ILE A 329 -8.90 27.34 -5.59
C ILE A 329 -8.92 28.88 -5.58
N ILE A 330 -8.02 29.51 -4.82
CA ILE A 330 -7.98 30.98 -4.66
C ILE A 330 -7.63 31.68 -5.98
N ILE A 331 -6.57 31.23 -6.66
CA ILE A 331 -6.08 31.88 -7.88
C ILE A 331 -6.88 31.49 -9.13
N GLY A 332 -7.66 30.41 -9.05
CA GLY A 332 -8.47 29.89 -10.14
C GLY A 332 -7.66 29.16 -11.22
N ARG A 333 -8.39 28.53 -12.15
CA ARG A 333 -7.83 27.55 -13.10
C ARG A 333 -6.74 28.13 -14.01
N THR A 334 -6.95 29.29 -14.61
CA THR A 334 -6.00 29.88 -15.56
C THR A 334 -4.71 30.30 -14.88
N ALA A 335 -4.80 30.98 -13.73
CA ALA A 335 -3.61 31.37 -12.97
C ALA A 335 -2.90 30.14 -12.37
N SER A 336 -3.64 29.10 -11.99
CA SER A 336 -3.05 27.83 -11.56
C SER A 336 -2.22 27.16 -12.66
N GLN A 337 -2.69 27.17 -13.90
CA GLN A 337 -1.91 26.67 -15.05
C GLN A 337 -0.63 27.46 -15.27
N VAL A 338 -0.69 28.80 -15.15
CA VAL A 338 0.50 29.66 -15.25
C VAL A 338 1.46 29.39 -14.09
N LEU A 339 0.96 29.32 -12.86
CA LEU A 339 1.78 29.05 -11.68
C LEU A 339 2.49 27.69 -11.80
N TYR A 340 1.77 26.64 -12.21
CA TYR A 340 2.38 25.33 -12.44
C TYR A 340 3.51 25.39 -13.48
N ALA A 341 3.28 26.08 -14.61
CA ALA A 341 4.31 26.25 -15.63
C ALA A 341 5.54 27.02 -15.11
N LEU A 342 5.33 28.08 -14.30
CA LEU A 342 6.42 28.81 -13.66
C LEU A 342 7.21 27.92 -12.70
N LEU A 343 6.53 27.21 -11.79
CA LEU A 343 7.16 26.27 -10.85
C LEU A 343 7.98 25.20 -11.58
N LEU A 344 7.49 24.72 -12.72
CA LEU A 344 8.15 23.69 -13.52
C LEU A 344 9.34 24.21 -14.34
N PHE A 345 9.24 25.40 -14.96
CA PHE A 345 10.25 25.90 -15.90
C PHE A 345 11.29 26.87 -15.32
N THR A 346 10.99 27.53 -14.19
CA THR A 346 11.97 28.38 -13.50
C THR A 346 13.25 27.61 -13.13
N PRO A 347 13.20 26.38 -12.59
CA PRO A 347 14.40 25.57 -12.34
C PRO A 347 15.30 25.44 -13.58
N TYR A 348 14.74 25.11 -14.75
CA TYR A 348 15.54 24.97 -15.97
C TYR A 348 16.19 26.29 -16.39
N SER A 349 15.47 27.41 -16.25
CA SER A 349 16.01 28.74 -16.54
C SER A 349 17.20 29.06 -15.62
N MET A 350 17.10 28.70 -14.34
CA MET A 350 18.22 28.85 -13.39
C MET A 350 19.42 28.00 -13.81
N PHE A 351 19.21 26.75 -14.24
CA PHE A 351 20.29 25.86 -14.70
C PHE A 351 20.97 26.38 -15.98
N VAL A 352 20.24 26.98 -16.91
CA VAL A 352 20.83 27.67 -18.07
C VAL A 352 21.74 28.81 -17.62
N VAL A 353 21.29 29.65 -16.69
CA VAL A 353 22.09 30.77 -16.18
C VAL A 353 23.35 30.27 -15.45
N LEU A 354 23.22 29.24 -14.62
CA LEU A 354 24.35 28.61 -13.94
C LEU A 354 25.33 27.96 -14.91
N ALA A 355 24.82 27.38 -16.01
CA ALA A 355 25.65 26.77 -17.03
C ALA A 355 26.53 27.78 -17.77
N VAL A 356 25.94 28.90 -18.16
CA VAL A 356 26.66 29.99 -18.85
C VAL A 356 27.69 30.63 -17.93
N LYS A 357 27.34 30.82 -16.64
CA LYS A 357 28.18 31.59 -15.71
C LYS A 357 29.28 30.78 -15.03
N TYR A 358 29.05 29.49 -14.77
CA TYR A 358 29.93 28.70 -13.91
C TYR A 358 30.46 27.43 -14.55
N SER A 359 29.60 26.59 -15.14
CA SER A 359 30.03 25.28 -15.65
C SER A 359 29.00 24.65 -16.59
N VAL A 360 29.44 24.15 -17.74
CA VAL A 360 28.58 23.45 -18.72
C VAL A 360 27.84 22.24 -18.11
N TRP A 361 28.35 21.66 -17.03
CA TRP A 361 27.71 20.54 -16.32
C TRP A 361 26.33 20.90 -15.76
N TYR A 362 26.01 22.18 -15.55
CA TYR A 362 24.67 22.64 -15.18
C TYR A 362 23.64 22.47 -16.30
N LEU A 363 24.04 22.14 -17.54
CA LEU A 363 23.10 21.74 -18.60
C LEU A 363 22.57 20.31 -18.42
N LEU A 364 23.18 19.48 -17.57
CA LEU A 364 22.80 18.07 -17.45
C LEU A 364 21.32 17.86 -17.01
N PRO A 365 20.75 18.61 -16.05
CA PRO A 365 19.33 18.46 -15.70
C PRO A 365 18.38 18.82 -16.84
N LEU A 366 18.79 19.63 -17.82
CA LEU A 366 17.97 19.99 -18.98
C LEU A 366 17.68 18.80 -19.91
N VAL A 367 18.37 17.67 -19.76
CA VAL A 367 18.00 16.41 -20.45
C VAL A 367 16.54 16.03 -20.17
N THR A 368 16.00 16.43 -19.01
CA THR A 368 14.62 16.16 -18.62
C THR A 368 13.60 17.19 -19.17
N LEU A 369 14.06 18.27 -19.82
CA LEU A 369 13.22 19.36 -20.33
C LEU A 369 12.14 18.92 -21.34
N PRO A 370 12.40 18.01 -22.29
CA PRO A 370 11.35 17.53 -23.20
C PRO A 370 10.19 16.85 -22.46
N HIS A 371 10.49 16.15 -21.35
CA HIS A 371 9.46 15.54 -20.52
C HIS A 371 8.66 16.62 -19.77
N ALA A 372 9.30 17.67 -19.28
CA ALA A 372 8.61 18.80 -18.64
C ALA A 372 7.57 19.48 -19.58
N PHE A 373 7.93 19.74 -20.85
CA PHE A 373 6.98 20.27 -21.84
C PHE A 373 5.77 19.36 -22.07
N ARG A 374 6.00 18.05 -22.09
CA ARG A 374 4.91 17.08 -22.22
C ARG A 374 3.97 17.14 -21.01
N ILE A 375 4.52 17.16 -19.80
CA ILE A 375 3.72 17.21 -18.57
C ILE A 375 2.93 18.52 -18.48
N GLU A 376 3.53 19.66 -18.86
CA GLU A 376 2.82 20.95 -18.87
C GLU A 376 1.62 20.95 -19.82
N LYS A 377 1.79 20.37 -21.02
CA LYS A 377 0.70 20.20 -21.99
C LYS A 377 -0.41 19.29 -21.43
N GLU A 378 -0.03 18.20 -20.76
CA GLU A 378 -0.96 17.28 -20.11
C GLU A 378 -1.67 17.92 -18.91
N PHE A 379 -1.06 18.89 -18.23
CA PHE A 379 -1.67 19.65 -17.15
C PHE A 379 -2.75 20.61 -17.65
N ARG A 380 -2.59 21.20 -18.83
CA ARG A 380 -3.62 22.07 -19.42
C ARG A 380 -4.89 21.31 -19.82
N ASN A 381 -4.75 20.03 -20.15
CA ASN A 381 -5.85 19.19 -20.59
C ASN A 381 -6.52 18.45 -19.41
N PRO A 382 -7.79 18.72 -19.08
CA PRO A 382 -8.47 18.10 -17.95
C PRO A 382 -8.59 16.56 -18.06
N ALA A 383 -8.56 15.99 -19.27
CA ALA A 383 -8.62 14.53 -19.46
C ALA A 383 -7.33 13.81 -19.01
N THR A 384 -6.18 14.49 -19.05
CA THR A 384 -4.86 13.92 -18.75
C THR A 384 -4.28 14.34 -17.41
N MET A 385 -4.85 15.41 -16.81
CA MET A 385 -4.40 16.03 -15.57
C MET A 385 -4.27 15.05 -14.40
N TYR A 386 -5.09 13.99 -14.34
CA TYR A 386 -5.06 13.02 -13.24
C TYR A 386 -3.69 12.36 -13.03
N SER A 387 -2.90 12.23 -14.10
CA SER A 387 -1.58 11.57 -14.08
C SER A 387 -0.42 12.52 -13.81
N VAL A 388 -0.65 13.83 -13.88
CA VAL A 388 0.39 14.87 -13.80
C VAL A 388 1.16 14.86 -12.48
N PRO A 389 0.55 14.71 -11.29
CA PRO A 389 1.31 14.68 -10.04
C PRO A 389 2.35 13.54 -10.02
N ARG A 390 1.97 12.35 -10.49
CA ARG A 390 2.87 11.19 -10.58
C ARG A 390 4.00 11.41 -11.58
N GLN A 391 3.70 12.03 -12.73
CA GLN A 391 4.72 12.31 -13.74
C GLN A 391 5.69 13.41 -13.27
N THR A 392 5.18 14.47 -12.63
CA THR A 392 5.99 15.54 -12.05
C THR A 392 6.92 14.99 -10.96
N ALA A 393 6.44 14.06 -10.13
CA ALA A 393 7.28 13.39 -9.12
C ALA A 393 8.40 12.56 -9.75
N LYS A 394 8.11 11.81 -10.82
CA LYS A 394 9.15 11.08 -11.59
C LYS A 394 10.16 12.04 -12.20
N LEU A 395 9.69 13.12 -12.82
CA LEU A 395 10.55 14.17 -13.36
C LEU A 395 11.48 14.72 -12.29
N ASN A 396 10.94 15.08 -11.11
CA ASN A 396 11.72 15.62 -10.00
C ASN A 396 12.81 14.64 -9.51
N LEU A 397 12.51 13.33 -9.48
CA LEU A 397 13.49 12.30 -9.14
C LEU A 397 14.66 12.29 -10.15
N PHE A 398 14.37 12.18 -11.45
CA PHE A 398 15.42 12.18 -12.48
C PHE A 398 16.19 13.50 -12.51
N PHE A 399 15.49 14.62 -12.41
CA PHE A 399 16.07 15.96 -12.34
C PHE A 399 17.02 16.08 -11.14
N GLY A 400 16.60 15.62 -9.96
CA GLY A 400 17.41 15.63 -8.74
C GLY A 400 18.66 14.74 -8.85
N LEU A 401 18.54 13.54 -9.42
CA LEU A 401 19.69 12.66 -9.66
C LEU A 401 20.71 13.30 -10.61
N LEU A 402 20.24 13.88 -11.72
CA LEU A 402 21.11 14.61 -12.65
C LEU A 402 21.71 15.85 -12.01
N TYR A 403 20.98 16.55 -11.14
CA TYR A 403 21.50 17.69 -10.41
C TYR A 403 22.61 17.31 -9.42
N VAL A 404 22.45 16.19 -8.71
CA VAL A 404 23.51 15.65 -7.86
C VAL A 404 24.75 15.34 -8.69
N LEU A 405 24.60 14.68 -9.85
CA LEU A 405 25.71 14.44 -10.77
C LEU A 405 26.35 15.74 -11.27
N THR A 406 25.56 16.77 -11.60
CA THR A 406 26.06 18.10 -11.94
C THR A 406 26.95 18.67 -10.83
N ILE A 407 26.50 18.59 -9.56
CA ILE A 407 27.27 19.08 -8.42
C ILE A 407 28.59 18.32 -8.30
N PHE A 408 28.58 16.99 -8.46
CA PHE A 408 29.80 16.16 -8.41
C PHE A 408 30.79 16.46 -9.55
N CYS A 409 30.30 16.70 -10.76
CA CYS A 409 31.16 16.97 -11.93
C CYS A 409 31.62 18.44 -12.01
N THR A 410 31.00 19.35 -11.25
CA THR A 410 31.35 20.77 -11.29
C THR A 410 32.60 21.04 -10.45
N PRO A 411 33.69 21.58 -11.04
CA PRO A 411 34.96 21.76 -10.31
C PRO A 411 34.86 22.75 -9.14
N HIS A 412 34.05 23.80 -9.29
CA HIS A 412 33.86 24.84 -8.29
C HIS A 412 32.37 25.13 -8.09
N LEU A 413 31.90 24.91 -6.86
CA LEU A 413 30.51 25.18 -6.50
C LEU A 413 30.33 26.71 -6.32
N PRO A 414 29.38 27.33 -7.05
CA PRO A 414 29.10 28.75 -6.90
C PRO A 414 28.51 29.07 -5.52
N PHE A 415 28.72 30.28 -5.02
CA PHE A 415 28.12 30.78 -3.77
C PHE A 415 28.56 30.12 -2.46
N ILE A 416 29.27 28.99 -2.48
CA ILE A 416 29.88 28.38 -1.29
C ILE A 416 31.37 28.69 -1.32
N SER A 417 31.82 29.62 -0.47
CA SER A 417 33.25 29.88 -0.31
C SER A 417 33.87 28.74 0.49
N ARG A 418 34.97 28.16 0.01
CA ARG A 418 35.85 27.38 0.89
C ARG A 418 36.37 28.34 1.96
N LYS A 419 36.05 28.08 3.22
CA LYS A 419 36.78 28.66 4.34
C LYS A 419 37.98 27.78 4.64
#